data_AF-A0A2G1YAD2-F1
#
_entry.id   AF-A0A2G1YAD2-F1
#
_cell.length_a   1.000
_cell.length_b   1.000
_cell.length_c   1.000
_cell.angle_alpha   90.00
_cell.angle_beta   90.00
_cell.angle_gamma   90.00
#
_symmetry.space_group_name_H-M   'P 1'
#
loop_
_entity.id
_entity.type
_entity.pdbx_description
1 polymer ?
#
loop_
_entity_poly.entity_id
_entity_poly.type
_entity_poly.pdbx_seq_one_letter_code
_entity_poly.pdbx_strand_id
1 'polypeptide(L)'
;MLGVKRRGSGEIPGLGIIQWETFTVIVDLVLRLVWIDAGDHARETLLAELVRDLSLAPDARFTIDWKGNYGALVLMAWMIADWPVRLRRALELLAAPRVDDLLGQVHDLSEASRMRARTRMRDVLNYQSRTMDWRLWLHGLVEGGTDFRRRARAENVWPRKDRLIALALLSEGRAIEEAAFAVRVSTNMIKRWLEVGMAYGVEAVLEKPLRICDLTPVQIDEIAAWLTATERTSGGPLKWSREHTRSEIMARFGLRITTNAAYQLLLNNKPRHKGS
;
A
#
# COMPACT_ATOMS: atom_id res chain seq x y z
N MET A 1 4.49 18.21 -22.36
CA MET A 1 5.61 18.20 -21.40
C MET A 1 6.95 18.63 -22.01
N LEU A 2 7.41 18.08 -23.14
CA LEU A 2 8.72 18.43 -23.73
C LEU A 2 8.90 19.94 -24.03
N GLY A 3 7.84 20.63 -24.47
CA GLY A 3 7.87 22.08 -24.70
C GLY A 3 8.02 22.92 -23.42
N VAL A 4 7.50 22.44 -22.28
CA VAL A 4 7.64 23.08 -20.96
C VAL A 4 9.07 22.94 -20.46
N LYS A 5 9.66 21.73 -20.59
CA LYS A 5 11.05 21.46 -20.23
C LYS A 5 12.02 22.38 -20.98
N ARG A 6 11.85 22.55 -22.29
CA ARG A 6 12.73 23.40 -23.12
C ARG A 6 12.63 24.89 -22.77
N ARG A 7 11.45 25.37 -22.38
CA ARG A 7 11.20 26.80 -22.09
C ARG A 7 11.33 27.15 -20.60
N GLY A 8 11.57 26.17 -19.74
CA GLY A 8 11.59 26.34 -18.28
C GLY A 8 10.21 26.59 -17.66
N SER A 9 9.17 26.85 -18.47
CA SER A 9 7.78 26.99 -18.03
C SER A 9 6.81 26.74 -19.20
N GLY A 10 5.55 26.52 -18.87
CA GLY A 10 4.48 26.39 -19.85
C GLY A 10 3.24 25.74 -19.27
N GLU A 11 2.23 25.61 -20.11
CA GLU A 11 0.93 25.08 -19.71
C GLU A 11 0.96 23.56 -19.58
N ILE A 12 0.42 23.07 -18.47
CA ILE A 12 0.13 21.65 -18.22
C ILE A 12 -1.37 21.54 -17.93
N PRO A 13 -2.10 20.61 -18.57
CA PRO A 13 -3.52 20.37 -18.29
C PRO A 13 -3.78 20.22 -16.78
N GLY A 14 -4.87 20.76 -16.25
CA GLY A 14 -5.20 20.67 -14.81
C GLY A 14 -4.32 21.52 -13.87
N LEU A 15 -3.07 21.81 -14.22
CA LEU A 15 -2.11 22.59 -13.41
C LEU A 15 -1.93 24.03 -13.90
N GLY A 16 -2.35 24.32 -15.13
CA GLY A 16 -2.18 25.61 -15.80
C GLY A 16 -0.71 25.90 -16.12
N ILE A 17 -0.36 27.19 -16.22
CA ILE A 17 1.04 27.61 -16.43
C ILE A 17 1.86 27.28 -15.18
N ILE A 18 2.90 26.47 -15.35
CA ILE A 18 3.79 26.03 -14.28
C ILE A 18 5.26 26.06 -14.74
N GLN A 19 6.16 26.37 -13.80
CA GLN A 19 7.60 26.25 -14.01
C GLN A 19 8.00 24.78 -14.04
N TRP A 20 8.93 24.43 -14.93
CA TRP A 20 9.41 23.06 -15.07
C TRP A 20 9.98 22.52 -13.76
N GLU A 21 10.74 23.34 -13.03
CA GLU A 21 11.27 23.00 -11.70
C GLU A 21 10.17 22.67 -10.69
N THR A 22 9.09 23.47 -10.65
CA THR A 22 7.98 23.20 -9.73
C THR A 22 7.24 21.92 -10.11
N PHE A 23 7.10 21.67 -11.42
CA PHE A 23 6.50 20.43 -11.90
C PHE A 23 7.34 19.21 -11.53
N THR A 24 8.66 19.26 -11.69
CA THR A 24 9.55 18.14 -11.30
C THR A 24 9.49 17.87 -9.81
N VAL A 25 9.42 18.90 -8.96
CA VAL A 25 9.26 18.71 -7.50
C VAL A 25 7.97 17.97 -7.15
N ILE A 26 6.86 18.30 -7.81
CA ILE A 26 5.59 17.61 -7.60
C ILE A 26 5.69 16.15 -8.06
N VAL A 27 6.30 15.90 -9.22
CA VAL A 27 6.52 14.55 -9.74
C VAL A 27 7.39 13.74 -8.78
N ASP A 28 8.51 14.29 -8.33
CA ASP A 28 9.44 13.60 -7.43
C ASP A 28 8.80 13.27 -6.09
N LEU A 29 7.99 14.18 -5.54
CA LEU A 29 7.24 13.97 -4.30
C LEU A 29 6.22 12.85 -4.46
N VAL A 30 5.44 12.84 -5.55
CA VAL A 30 4.48 11.77 -5.84
C VAL A 30 5.17 10.42 -6.04
N LEU A 31 6.24 10.38 -6.83
CA LEU A 31 6.97 9.15 -7.09
C LEU A 31 7.65 8.61 -5.83
N ARG A 32 8.23 9.48 -5.00
CA ARG A 32 8.77 9.09 -3.70
C ARG A 32 7.67 8.51 -2.82
N LEU A 33 6.54 9.20 -2.69
CA LEU A 33 5.42 8.74 -1.88
C LEU A 33 4.97 7.34 -2.32
N VAL A 34 4.78 7.13 -3.62
CA VAL A 34 4.29 5.85 -4.15
C VAL A 34 5.32 4.74 -3.99
N TRP A 35 6.60 5.01 -4.27
CA TRP A 35 7.63 3.96 -4.43
C TRP A 35 8.56 3.76 -3.24
N ILE A 36 8.63 4.73 -2.32
CA ILE A 36 9.52 4.71 -1.16
C ILE A 36 8.69 4.65 0.13
N ASP A 37 7.71 5.55 0.27
CA ASP A 37 7.03 5.74 1.55
C ASP A 37 5.78 4.84 1.70
N ALA A 38 5.07 4.57 0.60
CA ALA A 38 3.86 3.76 0.64
C ALA A 38 4.14 2.27 0.79
N GLY A 39 3.39 1.63 1.68
CA GLY A 39 3.36 0.18 1.82
C GLY A 39 2.78 -0.51 0.57
N ASP A 40 3.22 -1.74 0.31
CA ASP A 40 2.89 -2.46 -0.93
C ASP A 40 1.38 -2.56 -1.18
N HIS A 41 0.54 -2.78 -0.16
CA HIS A 41 -0.91 -2.87 -0.35
C HIS A 41 -1.55 -1.54 -0.78
N ALA A 42 -1.13 -0.44 -0.15
CA ALA A 42 -1.62 0.89 -0.49
C ALA A 42 -1.25 1.24 -1.95
N ARG A 43 -0.03 0.84 -2.34
CA ARG A 43 0.45 0.96 -3.72
C ARG A 43 -0.36 0.11 -4.70
N GLU A 44 -0.58 -1.17 -4.40
CA GLU A 44 -1.40 -2.07 -5.24
C GLU A 44 -2.86 -1.58 -5.36
N THR A 45 -3.41 -1.00 -4.30
CA THR A 45 -4.76 -0.42 -4.32
C THR A 45 -4.82 0.77 -5.27
N LEU A 46 -3.83 1.67 -5.21
CA LEU A 46 -3.70 2.77 -6.17
C LEU A 46 -3.55 2.27 -7.61
N LEU A 47 -2.71 1.26 -7.85
CA LEU A 47 -2.50 0.70 -9.19
C LEU A 47 -3.75 0.02 -9.74
N ALA A 48 -4.50 -0.72 -8.90
CA ALA A 48 -5.76 -1.32 -9.28
C ALA A 48 -6.82 -0.26 -9.62
N GLU A 49 -6.90 0.82 -8.83
CA GLU A 49 -7.81 1.94 -9.11
C GLU A 49 -7.44 2.63 -10.43
N LEU A 50 -6.14 2.86 -10.66
CA LEU A 50 -5.64 3.47 -11.89
C LEU A 50 -5.89 2.58 -13.13
N VAL A 51 -5.67 1.27 -13.04
CA VAL A 51 -5.96 0.32 -14.13
C VAL A 51 -7.44 0.35 -14.50
N ARG A 52 -8.32 0.36 -13.49
CA ARG A 52 -9.77 0.45 -13.68
C ARG A 52 -10.16 1.78 -14.32
N ASP A 53 -9.64 2.90 -13.82
CA ASP A 53 -9.96 4.24 -14.32
C ASP A 53 -9.48 4.46 -15.76
N LEU A 54 -8.37 3.84 -16.13
CA LEU A 54 -7.83 3.88 -17.50
C LEU A 54 -8.43 2.83 -18.42
N SER A 55 -9.40 2.02 -17.94
CA SER A 55 -10.00 0.91 -18.69
C SER A 55 -8.95 -0.05 -19.28
N LEU A 56 -7.85 -0.23 -18.56
CA LEU A 56 -6.81 -1.19 -18.93
C LEU A 56 -7.27 -2.61 -18.56
N ALA A 57 -6.66 -3.61 -19.21
CA ALA A 57 -6.90 -4.99 -18.84
C ALA A 57 -6.53 -5.21 -17.35
N PRO A 58 -7.27 -6.04 -16.58
CA PRO A 58 -7.02 -6.21 -15.14
C PRO A 58 -5.60 -6.64 -14.79
N ASP A 59 -4.93 -7.32 -15.71
CA ASP A 59 -3.54 -7.78 -15.61
C ASP A 59 -2.50 -6.71 -15.98
N ALA A 60 -2.93 -5.57 -16.55
CA ALA A 60 -2.06 -4.42 -16.83
C ALA A 60 -1.37 -3.87 -15.58
N ARG A 61 -1.96 -4.10 -14.39
CA ARG A 61 -1.31 -3.78 -13.11
C ARG A 61 0.03 -4.52 -12.93
N PHE A 62 0.21 -5.63 -13.65
CA PHE A 62 1.38 -6.50 -13.55
C PHE A 62 2.29 -6.45 -14.78
N THR A 63 1.73 -6.18 -15.95
CA THR A 63 2.48 -6.21 -17.21
C THR A 63 3.11 -4.87 -17.54
N ILE A 64 2.60 -3.77 -16.96
CA ILE A 64 3.18 -2.44 -17.09
C ILE A 64 4.29 -2.27 -16.03
N ASP A 65 5.46 -1.81 -16.47
CA ASP A 65 6.51 -1.32 -15.57
C ASP A 65 6.08 0.02 -14.94
N TRP A 66 5.33 -0.07 -13.84
CA TRP A 66 4.78 1.09 -13.14
C TRP A 66 5.84 2.02 -12.55
N LYS A 67 7.02 1.49 -12.19
CA LYS A 67 8.12 2.28 -11.61
C LYS A 67 9.07 2.84 -12.66
N GLY A 68 9.08 2.25 -13.85
CA GLY A 68 9.79 2.77 -15.01
C GLY A 68 9.17 4.05 -15.58
N ASN A 69 9.85 4.62 -16.57
CA ASN A 69 9.47 5.90 -17.17
C ASN A 69 8.03 5.91 -17.69
N TYR A 70 7.60 4.82 -18.33
CA TYR A 70 6.25 4.72 -18.88
C TYR A 70 5.19 4.72 -17.77
N GLY A 71 5.35 3.86 -16.76
CA GLY A 71 4.44 3.80 -15.61
C GLY A 71 4.35 5.09 -14.82
N ALA A 72 5.49 5.73 -14.56
CA ALA A 72 5.54 7.04 -13.92
C ALA A 72 4.78 8.11 -14.74
N LEU A 73 4.92 8.09 -16.07
CA LEU A 73 4.17 8.98 -16.94
C LEU A 73 2.67 8.69 -16.93
N VAL A 74 2.26 7.43 -16.92
CA VAL A 74 0.85 7.04 -16.84
C VAL A 74 0.24 7.48 -15.51
N LEU A 75 0.94 7.24 -14.39
CA LEU A 75 0.53 7.70 -13.07
C LEU A 75 0.35 9.23 -13.02
N MET A 76 1.36 9.97 -13.50
CA MET A 76 1.29 11.42 -13.53
C MET A 76 0.18 11.91 -14.46
N ALA A 77 0.01 11.31 -15.64
CA ALA A 77 -1.05 11.67 -16.57
C ALA A 77 -2.44 11.42 -15.98
N TRP A 78 -2.64 10.29 -15.29
CA TRP A 78 -3.88 10.00 -14.59
C TRP A 78 -4.17 11.05 -13.51
N MET A 79 -3.21 11.41 -12.66
CA MET A 79 -3.40 12.43 -11.63
C MET A 79 -3.72 13.81 -12.19
N ILE A 80 -3.00 14.21 -13.26
CA ILE A 80 -3.11 15.54 -13.86
C ILE A 80 -4.44 15.73 -14.61
N ALA A 81 -4.98 14.65 -15.21
CA ALA A 81 -6.20 14.70 -16.00
C ALA A 81 -7.45 15.13 -15.21
N ASP A 82 -7.44 14.94 -13.88
CA ASP A 82 -8.51 15.41 -12.98
C ASP A 82 -7.89 15.97 -11.69
N TRP A 83 -6.96 16.90 -11.89
CA TRP A 83 -6.34 17.64 -10.79
C TRP A 83 -7.33 18.66 -10.21
N PRO A 84 -7.49 18.78 -8.87
CA PRO A 84 -6.74 18.12 -7.79
C PRO A 84 -7.40 16.84 -7.23
N VAL A 85 -8.52 16.38 -7.81
CA VAL A 85 -9.34 15.28 -7.28
C VAL A 85 -8.56 13.97 -7.21
N ARG A 86 -7.91 13.56 -8.30
CA ARG A 86 -7.16 12.30 -8.35
C ARG A 86 -5.90 12.31 -7.50
N LEU A 87 -5.27 13.47 -7.33
CA LEU A 87 -4.18 13.62 -6.37
C LEU A 87 -4.67 13.37 -4.95
N ARG A 88 -5.77 14.03 -4.53
CA ARG A 88 -6.35 13.83 -3.20
C ARG A 88 -6.65 12.34 -2.96
N ARG A 89 -7.26 11.71 -3.96
CA ARG A 89 -7.59 10.29 -3.91
C ARG A 89 -6.35 9.40 -3.78
N ALA A 90 -5.29 9.68 -4.53
CA ALA A 90 -4.03 8.97 -4.39
C ALA A 90 -3.42 9.14 -2.99
N LEU A 91 -3.43 10.37 -2.45
CA LEU A 91 -2.95 10.63 -1.09
C LEU A 91 -3.74 9.82 -0.05
N GLU A 92 -5.06 9.72 -0.20
CA GLU A 92 -5.96 8.90 0.62
C GLU A 92 -5.60 7.41 0.56
N LEU A 93 -5.51 6.85 -0.64
CA LEU A 93 -5.20 5.43 -0.85
C LEU A 93 -3.82 5.05 -0.32
N LEU A 94 -2.85 5.96 -0.47
CA LEU A 94 -1.48 5.76 -0.02
C LEU A 94 -1.31 6.02 1.48
N ALA A 95 -2.35 6.48 2.19
CA ALA A 95 -2.27 6.96 3.57
C ALA A 95 -1.11 7.96 3.76
N ALA A 96 -0.92 8.85 2.77
CA ALA A 96 0.23 9.73 2.68
C ALA A 96 0.30 10.70 3.87
N PRO A 97 1.49 11.06 4.40
CA PRO A 97 1.65 12.17 5.34
C PRO A 97 1.08 13.49 4.81
N ARG A 98 0.99 14.52 5.65
CA ARG A 98 0.51 15.83 5.20
C ARG A 98 1.44 16.36 4.11
N VAL A 99 0.90 17.14 3.18
CA VAL A 99 1.68 17.70 2.06
C VAL A 99 2.88 18.51 2.56
N ASP A 100 2.74 19.24 3.67
CA ASP A 100 3.85 19.98 4.27
C ASP A 100 4.96 19.05 4.79
N ASP A 101 4.59 17.89 5.37
CA ASP A 101 5.57 16.89 5.81
C ASP A 101 6.30 16.28 4.62
N LEU A 102 5.58 15.96 3.53
CA LEU A 102 6.16 15.46 2.29
C LEU A 102 7.13 16.46 1.66
N LEU A 103 6.76 17.74 1.61
CA LEU A 103 7.62 18.82 1.12
C LEU A 103 8.85 19.07 2.02
N GLY A 104 8.75 18.75 3.31
CA GLY A 104 9.87 18.80 4.25
C GLY A 104 10.88 17.67 4.06
N GLN A 105 10.47 16.54 3.49
CA GLN A 105 11.32 15.36 3.26
C GLN A 105 12.14 15.41 1.97
N VAL A 106 11.90 16.39 1.09
CA VAL A 106 12.70 16.61 -0.11
C VAL A 106 13.94 17.42 0.26
N HIS A 107 15.09 16.72 0.34
CA HIS A 107 16.40 17.35 0.54
C HIS A 107 16.74 18.27 -0.64
N ASP A 108 17.49 19.34 -0.39
CA ASP A 108 17.95 20.33 -1.38
C ASP A 108 16.87 21.13 -2.12
N LEU A 109 15.61 21.10 -1.64
CA LEU A 109 14.55 21.94 -2.18
C LEU A 109 14.66 23.37 -1.66
N SER A 110 14.86 24.35 -2.54
CA SER A 110 14.86 25.77 -2.17
C SER A 110 13.52 26.18 -1.55
N GLU A 111 13.53 27.14 -0.63
CA GLU A 111 12.32 27.64 0.02
C GLU A 111 11.32 28.19 -1.01
N ALA A 112 11.82 28.86 -2.06
CA ALA A 112 11.00 29.38 -3.13
C ALA A 112 10.31 28.25 -3.92
N SER A 113 11.03 27.15 -4.21
CA SER A 113 10.50 25.98 -4.92
C SER A 113 9.48 25.23 -4.06
N ARG A 114 9.73 25.13 -2.75
CA ARG A 114 8.78 24.59 -1.77
C ARG A 114 7.48 25.39 -1.72
N MET A 115 7.57 26.71 -1.65
CA MET A 115 6.40 27.59 -1.63
C MET A 115 5.58 27.49 -2.94
N ARG A 116 6.25 27.42 -4.09
CA ARG A 116 5.60 27.22 -5.39
C ARG A 116 4.87 25.89 -5.48
N ALA A 117 5.50 24.79 -5.06
CA ALA A 117 4.89 23.47 -5.04
C ALA A 117 3.68 23.42 -4.08
N ARG A 118 3.84 23.96 -2.87
CA ARG A 118 2.76 24.09 -1.87
C ARG A 118 1.56 24.86 -2.43
N THR A 119 1.81 25.95 -3.14
CA THR A 119 0.75 26.76 -3.76
C THR A 119 -0.02 25.98 -4.81
N ARG A 120 0.65 25.13 -5.61
CA ARG A 120 -0.01 24.29 -6.61
C ARG A 120 -0.81 23.15 -6.00
N MET A 121 -0.38 22.65 -4.85
CA MET A 121 -1.07 21.62 -4.08
C MET A 121 -2.06 22.19 -3.06
N ARG A 122 -2.42 23.48 -3.14
CA ARG A 122 -3.25 24.17 -2.14
C ARG A 122 -4.55 23.43 -1.82
N ASP A 123 -5.20 22.91 -2.85
CA ASP A 123 -6.51 22.27 -2.73
C ASP A 123 -6.45 20.88 -2.07
N VAL A 124 -5.24 20.36 -1.84
CA VAL A 124 -5.00 19.13 -1.07
C VAL A 124 -4.20 19.38 0.21
N LEU A 125 -3.92 20.63 0.60
CA LEU A 125 -3.24 20.91 1.88
C LEU A 125 -4.07 20.48 3.09
N ASN A 126 -5.39 20.59 2.97
CA ASN A 126 -6.35 20.14 3.98
C ASN A 126 -6.67 18.65 3.87
N TYR A 127 -6.01 17.91 2.97
CA TYR A 127 -6.04 16.45 3.04
C TYR A 127 -5.51 16.04 4.41
N GLN A 128 -6.40 15.44 5.19
CA GLN A 128 -5.97 14.75 6.39
C GLN A 128 -5.53 13.37 5.95
N SER A 129 -4.23 13.10 6.13
CA SER A 129 -3.73 11.73 6.10
C SER A 129 -4.69 10.86 6.88
N ARG A 130 -5.43 10.01 6.18
CA ARG A 130 -5.95 8.81 6.81
C ARG A 130 -4.74 7.88 6.98
N THR A 131 -3.76 8.27 7.80
CA THR A 131 -3.30 7.32 8.82
C THR A 131 -4.56 7.00 9.59
N MET A 132 -5.32 6.02 9.08
CA MET A 132 -6.60 5.63 9.63
C MET A 132 -6.34 5.45 11.12
N ASP A 133 -6.88 6.34 11.95
CA ASP A 133 -6.70 6.18 13.38
C ASP A 133 -7.34 4.83 13.68
N TRP A 134 -6.55 3.87 14.12
CA TRP A 134 -7.02 2.52 14.39
C TRP A 134 -8.23 2.56 15.34
N ARG A 135 -8.35 3.63 16.15
CA ARG A 135 -9.53 3.92 16.96
C ARG A 135 -10.77 4.18 16.12
N LEU A 136 -10.68 5.04 15.11
CA LEU A 136 -11.78 5.33 14.18
C LEU A 136 -12.18 4.10 13.38
N TRP A 137 -11.20 3.29 12.96
CA TRP A 137 -11.45 2.02 12.29
C TRP A 137 -12.19 1.02 13.19
N LEU A 138 -11.72 0.81 14.43
CA LEU A 138 -12.40 -0.05 15.40
C LEU A 138 -13.80 0.47 15.74
N HIS A 139 -13.94 1.78 15.92
CA HIS A 139 -15.23 2.41 16.20
C HIS A 139 -16.24 2.14 15.09
N GLY A 140 -15.86 2.34 13.83
CA GLY A 140 -16.74 2.06 12.69
C GLY A 140 -17.15 0.58 12.58
N LEU A 141 -16.28 -0.36 12.97
CA LEU A 141 -16.64 -1.78 13.02
C LEU A 141 -17.69 -2.05 14.12
N VAL A 142 -17.55 -1.43 15.29
CA VAL A 142 -18.50 -1.57 16.40
C VAL A 142 -19.83 -0.92 16.07
N GLU A 143 -19.83 0.29 15.51
CA GLU A 143 -21.04 0.96 15.03
C GLU A 143 -21.74 0.14 13.93
N GLY A 144 -20.97 -0.52 13.07
CA GLY A 144 -21.47 -1.46 12.07
C GLY A 144 -21.97 -2.79 12.63
N GLY A 145 -22.03 -2.97 13.96
CA GLY A 145 -22.59 -4.14 14.64
C GLY A 145 -21.59 -5.23 15.00
N THR A 146 -20.28 -4.99 14.85
CA THR A 146 -19.26 -5.97 15.23
C THR A 146 -19.10 -6.02 16.75
N ASP A 147 -19.43 -7.16 17.35
CA ASP A 147 -19.22 -7.41 18.78
C ASP A 147 -18.02 -8.35 18.99
N PHE A 148 -16.86 -7.76 19.29
CA PHE A 148 -15.63 -8.51 19.54
C PHE A 148 -15.69 -9.40 20.78
N ARG A 149 -16.38 -8.97 21.85
CA ARG A 149 -16.52 -9.75 23.09
C ARG A 149 -17.35 -11.00 22.85
N ARG A 150 -18.49 -10.87 22.18
CA ARG A 150 -19.34 -12.00 21.82
C ARG A 150 -18.62 -12.96 20.88
N ARG A 151 -17.91 -12.43 19.86
CA ARG A 151 -17.08 -13.26 18.97
C ARG A 151 -15.98 -14.00 19.74
N ALA A 152 -15.28 -13.33 20.66
CA ALA A 152 -14.24 -13.96 21.48
C ALA A 152 -14.79 -15.09 22.38
N ARG A 153 -16.01 -14.94 22.91
CA ARG A 153 -16.68 -15.97 23.72
C ARG A 153 -17.04 -17.21 22.90
N ALA A 154 -17.39 -17.03 21.63
CA ALA A 154 -17.75 -18.12 20.71
C ALA A 154 -16.53 -18.78 20.05
N GLU A 155 -15.33 -18.20 20.16
CA GLU A 155 -14.13 -18.68 19.51
C GLU A 155 -13.40 -19.74 20.34
N ASN A 156 -13.10 -20.88 19.71
CA ASN A 156 -12.40 -22.02 20.31
C ASN A 156 -10.91 -22.05 19.94
N VAL A 157 -10.51 -21.30 18.92
CA VAL A 157 -9.12 -21.21 18.47
C VAL A 157 -8.39 -20.11 19.26
N TRP A 158 -7.52 -20.52 20.20
CA TRP A 158 -6.81 -19.62 21.13
C TRP A 158 -6.16 -18.38 20.46
N PRO A 159 -5.36 -18.50 19.37
CA PRO A 159 -4.79 -17.32 18.72
C PRO A 159 -5.82 -16.35 18.13
N ARG A 160 -6.99 -16.83 17.69
CA ARG A 160 -8.08 -15.97 17.20
C ARG A 160 -8.78 -15.30 18.36
N LYS A 161 -9.02 -16.06 19.43
CA LYS A 161 -9.63 -15.58 20.67
C LYS A 161 -8.83 -14.44 21.29
N ASP A 162 -7.50 -14.58 21.39
CA ASP A 162 -6.61 -13.54 21.93
C ASP A 162 -6.69 -12.25 21.10
N ARG A 163 -6.72 -12.37 19.77
CA ARG A 163 -6.87 -11.21 18.89
C ARG A 163 -8.22 -10.52 19.06
N LEU A 164 -9.31 -11.30 19.17
CA LEU A 164 -10.64 -10.76 19.44
C LEU A 164 -10.71 -10.05 20.81
N ILE A 165 -10.06 -10.60 21.84
CA ILE A 165 -9.96 -9.97 23.16
C ILE A 165 -9.19 -8.65 23.07
N ALA A 166 -8.05 -8.64 22.38
CA ALA A 166 -7.26 -7.42 22.19
C ALA A 166 -8.06 -6.33 21.44
N LEU A 167 -8.72 -6.70 20.33
CA LEU A 167 -9.57 -5.77 19.56
C LEU A 167 -10.74 -5.24 20.40
N ALA A 168 -11.35 -6.08 21.25
CA ALA A 168 -12.39 -5.64 22.17
C ALA A 168 -11.87 -4.57 23.16
N LEU A 169 -10.76 -4.84 23.85
CA LEU A 169 -10.16 -3.90 24.80
C LEU A 169 -9.83 -2.56 24.13
N LEU A 170 -9.23 -2.61 22.94
CA LEU A 170 -8.87 -1.41 22.17
C LEU A 170 -10.12 -0.63 21.72
N SER A 171 -11.19 -1.31 21.30
CA SER A 171 -12.46 -0.67 20.94
C SER A 171 -13.17 -0.04 22.14
N GLU A 172 -12.94 -0.56 23.35
CA GLU A 172 -13.41 -0.01 24.63
C GLU A 172 -12.53 1.15 25.13
N GLY A 173 -11.57 1.62 24.33
CA GLY A 173 -10.70 2.76 24.62
C GLY A 173 -9.49 2.44 25.50
N ARG A 174 -9.19 1.15 25.77
CA ARG A 174 -7.99 0.75 26.53
C ARG A 174 -6.71 1.03 25.74
N ALA A 175 -5.61 1.19 26.47
CA ALA A 175 -4.30 1.44 25.87
C ALA A 175 -3.73 0.18 25.17
N ILE A 176 -2.79 0.37 24.24
CA ILE A 176 -2.13 -0.74 23.53
C ILE A 176 -1.37 -1.64 24.50
N GLU A 177 -0.75 -1.03 25.51
CA GLU A 177 0.01 -1.69 26.57
C GLU A 177 -0.89 -2.62 27.40
N GLU A 178 -2.08 -2.14 27.74
CA GLU A 178 -3.08 -2.91 28.50
C GLU A 178 -3.64 -4.08 27.69
N ALA A 179 -3.94 -3.85 26.42
CA ALA A 179 -4.39 -4.91 25.52
C ALA A 179 -3.30 -5.97 25.29
N ALA A 180 -2.05 -5.53 25.08
CA ALA A 180 -0.90 -6.41 24.92
C ALA A 180 -0.66 -7.27 26.17
N PHE A 181 -0.73 -6.65 27.36
CA PHE A 181 -0.62 -7.35 28.64
C PHE A 181 -1.72 -8.40 28.83
N ALA A 182 -2.97 -8.03 28.57
CA ALA A 182 -4.13 -8.92 28.76
C ALA A 182 -4.03 -10.21 27.93
N VAL A 183 -3.46 -10.14 26.73
CA VAL A 183 -3.33 -11.28 25.81
C VAL A 183 -1.89 -11.83 25.73
N ARG A 184 -1.00 -11.38 26.62
CA ARG A 184 0.40 -11.84 26.77
C ARG A 184 1.22 -11.78 25.48
N VAL A 185 1.08 -10.69 24.71
CA VAL A 185 1.90 -10.42 23.51
C VAL A 185 2.65 -9.10 23.65
N SER A 186 3.59 -8.82 22.74
CA SER A 186 4.28 -7.53 22.71
C SER A 186 3.41 -6.42 22.14
N THR A 187 3.64 -5.18 22.55
CA THR A 187 2.98 -3.99 21.99
C THR A 187 3.20 -3.87 20.48
N ASN A 188 4.38 -4.24 19.98
CA ASN A 188 4.67 -4.29 18.55
C ASN A 188 3.82 -5.31 17.80
N MET A 189 3.45 -6.43 18.44
CA MET A 189 2.54 -7.40 17.85
C MET A 189 1.13 -6.80 17.70
N ILE A 190 0.64 -6.09 18.72
CA ILE A 190 -0.66 -5.38 18.65
C ILE A 190 -0.64 -4.32 17.56
N LYS A 191 0.40 -3.47 17.48
CA LYS A 191 0.56 -2.47 16.41
C LYS A 191 0.51 -3.12 15.03
N ARG A 192 1.22 -4.23 14.85
CA ARG A 192 1.18 -4.99 13.60
C ARG A 192 -0.19 -5.58 13.29
N TRP A 193 -0.94 -6.04 14.29
CA TRP A 193 -2.32 -6.49 14.10
C TRP A 193 -3.23 -5.35 13.66
N LEU A 194 -3.08 -4.15 14.23
CA LEU A 194 -3.83 -2.97 13.83
C LEU A 194 -3.48 -2.55 12.41
N GLU A 195 -2.20 -2.48 12.06
CA GLU A 195 -1.74 -2.22 10.68
C GLU A 195 -2.35 -3.23 9.70
N VAL A 196 -2.33 -4.50 10.06
CA VAL A 196 -2.96 -5.58 9.29
C VAL A 196 -4.47 -5.38 9.17
N GLY A 197 -5.15 -5.05 10.26
CA GLY A 197 -6.60 -4.91 10.28
C GLY A 197 -7.09 -3.72 9.47
N MET A 198 -6.37 -2.61 9.55
CA MET A 198 -6.64 -1.41 8.76
C MET A 198 -6.38 -1.66 7.27
N ALA A 199 -5.35 -2.45 6.93
CA ALA A 199 -5.01 -2.76 5.54
C ALA A 199 -5.90 -3.86 4.92
N TYR A 200 -6.30 -4.88 5.68
CA TYR A 200 -6.90 -6.10 5.12
C TYR A 200 -8.24 -6.49 5.77
N GLY A 201 -8.77 -5.68 6.68
CA GLY A 201 -10.01 -5.96 7.41
C GLY A 201 -9.79 -6.83 8.65
N VAL A 202 -10.86 -6.99 9.44
CA VAL A 202 -10.75 -7.63 10.75
C VAL A 202 -10.45 -9.12 10.66
N GLU A 203 -11.02 -9.83 9.69
CA GLU A 203 -10.78 -11.26 9.49
C GLU A 203 -9.30 -11.55 9.20
N ALA A 204 -8.62 -10.66 8.48
CA ALA A 204 -7.19 -10.75 8.23
C ALA A 204 -6.32 -10.60 9.49
N VAL A 205 -6.81 -9.90 10.53
CA VAL A 205 -6.18 -9.91 11.85
C VAL A 205 -6.35 -11.29 12.47
N LEU A 206 -7.57 -11.81 12.45
CA LEU A 206 -7.94 -13.06 13.13
C LEU A 206 -7.24 -14.27 12.52
N GLU A 207 -7.09 -14.30 11.21
CA GLU A 207 -6.41 -15.38 10.51
C GLU A 207 -4.92 -15.45 10.88
N LYS A 208 -4.48 -16.66 11.28
CA LYS A 208 -3.04 -16.95 11.39
C LYS A 208 -2.48 -16.97 9.96
N PRO A 209 -1.49 -16.12 9.63
CA PRO A 209 -0.81 -16.26 8.36
C PRO A 209 -0.14 -17.65 8.30
N LEU A 210 -0.42 -18.40 7.26
CA LEU A 210 0.09 -19.74 7.03
C LEU A 210 1.62 -19.70 6.90
N ARG A 211 2.29 -20.58 7.64
CA ARG A 211 3.70 -20.90 7.39
C ARG A 211 3.78 -21.81 6.17
N ILE A 212 4.97 -21.96 5.60
CA ILE A 212 5.14 -22.87 4.46
C ILE A 212 4.75 -24.31 4.82
N CYS A 213 5.00 -24.73 6.06
CA CYS A 213 4.59 -26.04 6.58
C CYS A 213 3.08 -26.18 6.83
N ASP A 214 2.34 -25.07 6.84
CA ASP A 214 0.89 -25.07 6.98
C ASP A 214 0.19 -25.18 5.60
N LEU A 215 0.94 -25.11 4.49
CA LEU A 215 0.41 -25.25 3.13
C LEU A 215 0.33 -26.74 2.74
N THR A 216 -0.75 -27.10 2.05
CA THR A 216 -0.89 -28.45 1.47
C THR A 216 0.06 -28.61 0.27
N PRO A 217 0.46 -29.85 -0.08
CA PRO A 217 1.28 -30.09 -1.28
C PRO A 217 0.66 -29.51 -2.55
N VAL A 218 -0.66 -29.64 -2.72
CA VAL A 218 -1.40 -29.08 -3.86
C VAL A 218 -1.27 -27.56 -3.93
N GLN A 219 -1.46 -26.85 -2.80
CA GLN A 219 -1.28 -25.40 -2.76
C GLN A 219 0.15 -24.98 -3.09
N ILE A 220 1.15 -25.73 -2.59
CA ILE A 220 2.55 -25.48 -2.89
C ILE A 220 2.81 -25.63 -4.38
N ASP A 221 2.29 -26.70 -5.00
CA ASP A 221 2.47 -26.99 -6.43
C ASP A 221 1.76 -25.95 -7.33
N GLU A 222 0.55 -25.52 -6.98
CA GLU A 222 -0.18 -24.47 -7.70
C GLU A 222 0.56 -23.13 -7.63
N ILE A 223 1.02 -22.75 -6.43
CA ILE A 223 1.81 -21.53 -6.24
C ILE A 223 3.13 -21.64 -6.99
N ALA A 224 3.80 -22.80 -6.94
CA ALA A 224 5.06 -23.06 -7.63
C ALA A 224 4.90 -22.95 -9.15
N ALA A 225 3.89 -23.59 -9.73
CA ALA A 225 3.60 -23.54 -11.16
C ALA A 225 3.37 -22.10 -11.63
N TRP A 226 2.56 -21.33 -10.90
CA TRP A 226 2.37 -19.91 -11.18
C TRP A 226 3.68 -19.12 -11.06
N LEU A 227 4.41 -19.32 -9.98
CA LEU A 227 5.68 -18.65 -9.72
C LEU A 227 6.66 -18.90 -10.88
N THR A 228 6.78 -20.13 -11.37
CA THR A 228 7.68 -20.49 -12.47
C THR A 228 7.21 -19.94 -13.82
N ALA A 229 5.90 -19.87 -14.05
CA ALA A 229 5.32 -19.35 -15.30
C ALA A 229 5.34 -17.81 -15.39
N THR A 230 5.49 -17.12 -14.27
CA THR A 230 5.48 -15.65 -14.24
C THR A 230 6.86 -15.09 -14.59
N GLU A 231 6.94 -14.27 -15.63
CA GLU A 231 8.17 -13.56 -15.97
C GLU A 231 8.59 -12.63 -14.81
N ARG A 232 9.87 -12.68 -14.45
CA ARG A 232 10.43 -11.86 -13.36
C ARG A 232 11.63 -11.10 -13.86
N THR A 233 11.64 -9.80 -13.59
CA THR A 233 12.84 -8.98 -13.76
C THR A 233 13.86 -9.28 -12.67
N SER A 234 15.05 -9.72 -13.07
CA SER A 234 16.15 -10.13 -12.18
C SER A 234 16.85 -8.97 -11.45
N GLY A 235 16.51 -7.72 -11.79
CA GLY A 235 17.14 -6.52 -11.25
C GLY A 235 16.22 -5.31 -11.32
N GLY A 236 16.61 -4.25 -10.60
CA GLY A 236 15.84 -3.03 -10.51
C GLY A 236 14.67 -3.12 -9.50
N PRO A 237 13.81 -2.12 -9.47
CA PRO A 237 12.81 -1.97 -8.41
C PRO A 237 11.54 -2.80 -8.62
N LEU A 238 11.48 -3.58 -9.70
CA LEU A 238 10.50 -4.64 -9.99
C LEU A 238 10.98 -6.02 -9.48
N LYS A 239 12.09 -6.06 -8.74
CA LYS A 239 12.54 -7.30 -8.10
C LYS A 239 11.45 -7.76 -7.15
N TRP A 240 10.93 -8.96 -7.41
CA TRP A 240 9.98 -9.61 -6.52
C TRP A 240 10.56 -9.65 -5.10
N SER A 241 9.88 -8.95 -4.19
CA SER A 241 10.17 -9.01 -2.76
C SER A 241 9.32 -10.11 -2.11
N ARG A 242 9.68 -10.49 -0.88
CA ARG A 242 8.86 -11.42 -0.09
C ARG A 242 7.49 -10.80 0.25
N GLU A 243 7.41 -9.48 0.42
CA GLU A 243 6.16 -8.75 0.66
C GLU A 243 5.28 -8.68 -0.59
N HIS A 244 5.86 -8.45 -1.77
CA HIS A 244 5.16 -8.50 -3.06
C HIS A 244 4.62 -9.91 -3.32
N THR A 245 5.48 -10.93 -3.18
CA THR A 245 5.09 -12.34 -3.36
C THR A 245 3.96 -12.75 -2.41
N ARG A 246 4.01 -12.31 -1.15
CA ARG A 246 2.95 -12.56 -0.17
C ARG A 246 1.62 -11.92 -0.58
N SER A 247 1.67 -10.69 -1.08
CA SER A 247 0.47 -9.95 -1.51
C SER A 247 -0.16 -10.62 -2.73
N GLU A 248 0.66 -11.10 -3.67
CA GLU A 248 0.19 -11.82 -4.84
C GLU A 248 -0.41 -13.19 -4.52
N ILE A 249 0.21 -13.94 -3.59
CA ILE A 249 -0.36 -15.22 -3.15
C ILE A 249 -1.72 -15.02 -2.47
N MET A 250 -1.87 -13.95 -1.69
CA MET A 250 -3.16 -13.57 -1.10
C MET A 250 -4.19 -13.24 -2.19
N ALA A 251 -3.82 -12.38 -3.16
CA ALA A 251 -4.74 -11.93 -4.20
C ALA A 251 -5.21 -13.07 -5.13
N ARG A 252 -4.33 -14.03 -5.41
CA ARG A 252 -4.54 -15.06 -6.44
C ARG A 252 -5.11 -16.36 -5.89
N PHE A 253 -4.68 -16.77 -4.70
CA PHE A 253 -5.08 -18.03 -4.09
C PHE A 253 -5.94 -17.84 -2.84
N GLY A 254 -6.17 -16.59 -2.40
CA GLY A 254 -6.83 -16.30 -1.13
C GLY A 254 -6.00 -16.74 0.09
N LEU A 255 -4.72 -17.02 -0.09
CA LEU A 255 -3.87 -17.60 0.94
C LEU A 255 -3.05 -16.53 1.65
N ARG A 256 -3.41 -16.29 2.91
CA ARG A 256 -2.66 -15.39 3.78
C ARG A 256 -1.44 -16.12 4.33
N ILE A 257 -0.26 -15.92 3.73
CA ILE A 257 0.97 -16.58 4.17
C ILE A 257 1.91 -15.62 4.93
N THR A 258 2.83 -16.18 5.72
CA THR A 258 3.90 -15.39 6.35
C THR A 258 4.88 -14.84 5.31
N THR A 259 5.53 -13.71 5.60
CA THR A 259 6.61 -13.18 4.73
C THR A 259 7.75 -14.18 4.55
N ASN A 260 8.04 -15.01 5.56
CA ASN A 260 9.02 -16.08 5.43
C ASN A 260 8.56 -17.19 4.49
N ALA A 261 7.29 -17.60 4.56
CA ALA A 261 6.74 -18.58 3.60
C ALA A 261 6.78 -18.05 2.16
N ALA A 262 6.40 -16.78 1.97
CA ALA A 262 6.48 -16.12 0.67
C ALA A 262 7.93 -16.08 0.14
N TYR A 263 8.89 -15.76 1.01
CA TYR A 263 10.30 -15.76 0.66
C TYR A 263 10.82 -17.14 0.24
N GLN A 264 10.44 -18.19 0.99
CA GLN A 264 10.83 -19.57 0.68
C GLN A 264 10.23 -20.03 -0.66
N LEU A 265 8.94 -19.78 -0.90
CA LEU A 265 8.28 -20.10 -2.16
C LEU A 265 8.93 -19.35 -3.34
N LEU A 266 9.29 -18.08 -3.14
CA LEU A 266 9.98 -17.28 -4.14
C LEU A 266 11.38 -17.82 -4.48
N LEU A 267 12.16 -18.19 -3.46
CA LEU A 267 13.52 -18.73 -3.60
C LEU A 267 13.53 -20.08 -4.31
N ASN A 268 12.59 -20.96 -3.95
CA ASN A 268 12.55 -22.34 -4.43
C ASN A 268 12.01 -22.44 -5.86
N ASN A 269 11.28 -21.43 -6.33
CA ASN A 269 10.63 -21.44 -7.64
C ASN A 269 11.16 -20.32 -8.53
N LYS A 270 12.48 -20.23 -8.75
CA LYS A 270 13.05 -19.27 -9.71
C LYS A 270 12.56 -19.59 -11.13
N PRO A 271 12.21 -18.59 -11.95
CA PRO A 271 11.85 -18.83 -13.35
C PRO A 271 13.05 -19.51 -14.02
N ARG A 272 12.79 -20.55 -14.81
CA ARG A 272 13.82 -21.16 -15.64
C ARG A 272 14.31 -20.09 -16.61
N HIS A 273 15.60 -19.74 -16.53
CA HIS A 273 16.22 -18.96 -17.61
C HIS A 273 16.00 -19.74 -18.90
N LYS A 274 15.26 -19.16 -19.85
CA LYS A 274 15.34 -19.61 -21.24
C LYS A 274 16.77 -19.28 -21.69
N GLY A 275 17.65 -20.25 -21.55
CA GLY A 275 18.98 -20.23 -22.15
C GLY A 275 18.83 -20.19 -23.66
N SER A 276 19.58 -19.26 -24.24
CA SER A 276 19.90 -19.07 -25.66
C SER A 276 20.15 -20.37 -26.42
#